data_AF-A0A8S9SXU9-F1
#
_entry.id   AF-A0A8S9SXU9-F1
#
_cell.length_a   1.000
_cell.length_b   1.000
_cell.length_c   1.000
_cell.angle_alpha   90.00
_cell.angle_beta   90.00
_cell.angle_gamma   90.00
#
_symmetry.space_group_name_H-M   'P 1'
#
loop_
_entity.id
_entity.type
_entity.pdbx_description
1 polymer ?
#
loop_
_entity_poly.entity_id
_entity_poly.type
_entity_poly.pdbx_seq_one_letter_code
_entity_poly.pdbx_strand_id
1 'polypeptide(L)' 'MKLVRFLLGLLVPPLGIFLTVGIGPTLLINVLLTLLGWLPGSIHAIWVIAKYEEKLNREGEIY' A
#
# COMPACT_ATOMS: atom_id res chain seq x y z
N MET A 1 1.97 13.12 4.48
CA MET A 1 2.07 12.15 3.36
C MET A 1 1.09 10.97 3.44
N LYS A 2 0.43 10.70 4.58
CA LYS A 2 -0.52 9.57 4.74
C LYS A 2 -1.68 9.62 3.74
N LEU A 3 -2.35 10.78 3.66
CA LEU A 3 -3.46 11.00 2.73
C LEU A 3 -3.06 10.76 1.26
N VAL A 4 -1.85 11.17 0.87
CA VAL A 4 -1.34 10.98 -0.49
C VAL A 4 -1.16 9.50 -0.81
N ARG A 5 -0.63 8.70 0.13
CA ARG A 5 -0.49 7.24 -0.04
C ARG A 5 -1.85 6.56 -0.19
N PHE A 6 -2.83 6.95 0.61
CA PHE A 6 -4.20 6.42 0.52
C PHE A 6 -4.90 6.81 -0.78
N LEU A 7 -4.80 8.08 -1.19
CA LEU A 7 -5.35 8.55 -2.46
C LEU A 7 -4.70 7.83 -3.65
N LEU A 8 -3.38 7.70 -3.65
CA LEU A 8 -2.67 6.95 -4.69
C LEU A 8 -2.98 5.46 -4.62
N GLY A 9 -3.15 4.86 -3.45
CA GLY A 9 -3.54 3.45 -3.29
C GLY A 9 -4.92 3.12 -3.87
N LEU A 10 -5.83 4.10 -3.90
CA LEU A 10 -7.17 3.94 -4.48
C LEU A 10 -7.21 4.27 -5.98
N LEU A 11 -6.45 5.29 -6.40
CA LEU A 11 -6.52 5.86 -7.75
C LEU A 11 -5.47 5.27 -8.70
N VAL A 12 -4.33 4.83 -8.17
CA VAL A 12 -3.29 4.04 -8.86
C VAL A 12 -2.64 3.06 -7.87
N PRO A 13 -3.28 1.91 -7.57
CA PRO A 13 -2.88 1.00 -6.50
C PRO A 13 -1.39 0.61 -6.47
N PRO A 14 -0.74 0.33 -7.62
CA PRO A 14 0.69 0.01 -7.63
C PRO A 14 1.58 1.15 -7.14
N LEU A 15 1.21 2.41 -7.45
CA LEU A 15 1.95 3.61 -7.05
C LEU A 15 1.80 3.89 -5.55
N GLY A 16 0.60 3.69 -4.98
CA GLY A 16 0.38 3.80 -3.54
C GLY A 16 1.25 2.82 -2.73
N ILE A 17 1.34 1.56 -3.19
CA ILE A 17 2.22 0.56 -2.57
C ILE A 17 3.69 0.89 -2.77
N PHE A 18 4.11 1.28 -3.97
CA PHE A 18 5.49 1.64 -4.27
C PHE A 18 6.02 2.72 -3.31
N LEU A 19 5.24 3.78 -3.07
CA LEU A 19 5.62 4.85 -2.16
C LEU A 19 5.54 4.46 -0.68
N THR A 20 4.94 3.32 -0.37
CA THR A 20 4.77 2.84 1.00
C THR A 20 5.84 1.86 1.40
N VAL A 21 6.02 0.80 0.61
CA VAL A 21 6.94 -0.32 0.92
C VAL A 21 8.12 -0.42 -0.05
N GLY A 22 8.15 0.39 -1.12
CA GLY A 22 9.18 0.33 -2.16
C GLY A 22 8.97 -0.79 -3.19
N ILE A 23 10.06 -1.23 -3.81
CA ILE A 23 10.08 -2.34 -4.76
C ILE A 23 10.13 -3.65 -3.99
N GLY A 24 9.18 -4.54 -4.23
CA GLY A 24 9.14 -5.85 -3.59
C GLY A 24 8.00 -6.74 -4.07
N PRO A 25 7.90 -7.97 -3.52
CA PRO A 25 6.87 -8.94 -3.90
C PRO A 25 5.45 -8.41 -3.66
N THR A 26 5.24 -7.54 -2.68
CA THR A 26 3.95 -6.88 -2.42
C THR A 26 3.49 -6.01 -3.59
N LEU A 27 4.41 -5.29 -4.25
CA LEU A 27 4.08 -4.50 -5.43
C LEU A 27 3.71 -5.40 -6.61
N LEU A 28 4.42 -6.51 -6.79
CA LEU A 28 4.16 -7.47 -7.86
C LEU A 28 2.80 -8.16 -7.69
N ILE A 29 2.47 -8.57 -6.46
CA ILE A 29 1.16 -9.11 -6.09
C ILE A 29 0.07 -8.08 -6.39
N ASN A 30 0.30 -6.81 -6.03
CA ASN A 30 -0.71 -5.80 -6.27
C ASN A 30 -0.93 -5.52 -7.76
N VAL A 31 0.14 -5.51 -8.57
CA VAL A 31 0.03 -5.42 -10.03
C VAL A 31 -0.79 -6.58 -10.60
N LEU A 32 -0.52 -7.81 -10.16
CA LEU A 32 -1.31 -8.99 -10.54
C LEU A 32 -2.78 -8.87 -10.13
N LEU A 33 -3.07 -8.43 -8.90
CA LEU A 33 -4.43 -8.20 -8.42
C LEU A 33 -5.14 -7.11 -9.23
N THR A 34 -4.44 -6.02 -9.55
CA THR A 34 -5.00 -4.90 -10.34
C THR A 34 -5.33 -5.33 -11.77
N LEU A 35 -4.54 -6.25 -12.35
CA LEU A 35 -4.80 -6.86 -13.66
C LEU A 35 -5.98 -7.85 -13.63
N LEU A 36 -6.17 -8.58 -12.52
CA LEU A 36 -7.36 -9.42 -12.28
C LEU A 36 -8.63 -8.59 -12.01
N GLY A 37 -8.46 -7.36 -11.50
CA GLY A 37 -9.51 -6.39 -11.30
C GLY A 37 -9.06 -5.20 -10.46
N TRP A 38 -9.58 -4.02 -10.76
CA TRP A 38 -9.20 -2.81 -10.04
C TRP A 38 -9.54 -2.84 -8.54
N LEU A 39 -10.72 -3.38 -8.22
CA LEU A 39 -11.25 -3.50 -6.85
C LEU A 39 -10.33 -4.29 -5.90
N PRO A 40 -9.92 -5.54 -6.22
CA PRO A 40 -9.03 -6.30 -5.34
C PRO A 40 -7.66 -5.63 -5.17
N GLY A 41 -7.10 -5.00 -6.22
CA GLY A 41 -5.85 -4.23 -6.10
C GLY A 41 -5.95 -3.01 -5.19
N SER A 42 -7.06 -2.27 -5.28
CA SER A 42 -7.31 -1.09 -4.42
C SER A 42 -7.44 -1.47 -2.94
N ILE A 43 -8.19 -2.54 -2.63
CA ILE A 43 -8.36 -3.04 -1.27
C ILE A 43 -7.02 -3.52 -0.70
N HIS A 44 -6.26 -4.28 -1.49
CA HIS A 44 -4.95 -4.76 -1.09
C HIS A 44 -3.98 -3.60 -0.81
N ALA A 45 -3.96 -2.56 -1.65
CA ALA A 45 -3.14 -1.37 -1.45
C ALA A 45 -3.47 -0.66 -0.12
N ILE A 46 -4.75 -0.42 0.15
CA ILE A 46 -5.20 0.24 1.39
C ILE A 46 -4.81 -0.58 2.62
N TRP A 47 -5.01 -1.90 2.59
CA TRP A 47 -4.65 -2.79 3.69
C TRP A 47 -3.14 -2.79 3.97
N VAL A 48 -2.31 -2.84 2.93
CA VAL A 48 -0.85 -2.77 3.05
C VAL A 48 -0.42 -1.44 3.64
N ILE A 49 -1.00 -0.32 3.18
CA ILE A 49 -0.68 1.02 3.68
C ILE A 49 -1.02 1.15 5.16
N ALA A 50 -2.23 0.77 5.56
CA ALA A 50 -2.67 0.82 6.95
C ALA A 50 -1.77 -0.02 7.87
N LYS A 51 -1.44 -1.24 7.44
CA LYS A 51 -0.57 -2.15 8.21
C LYS A 51 0.86 -1.64 8.33
N TYR A 52 1.39 -1.03 7.27
CA TYR A 52 2.73 -0.43 7.29
C TYR A 52 2.79 0.75 8.27
N GLU A 53 1.75 1.59 8.27
CA GLU A 53 1.65 2.70 9.23
C GLU A 53 1.55 2.24 10.68
N GLU A 54 0.78 1.18 10.97
CA GLU A 54 0.73 0.60 12.32
C GLU A 54 2.12 0.15 12.77
N LYS A 55 2.87 -0.51 11.89
CA LYS A 55 4.22 -0.99 12.18
C LYS A 55 5.16 0.18 12.54
N LEU A 56 5.11 1.25 11.75
CA LEU A 56 5.90 2.45 11.97
C LEU A 56 5.55 3.13 13.29
N ASN A 57 4.25 3.19 13.63
CA ASN A 57 3.80 3.78 14.89
C ASN A 57 4.27 2.95 16.10
N ARG A 58 4.23 1.62 16.00
CA ARG A 58 4.74 0.75 17.07
C ARG A 58 6.25 0.91 17.25
N GLU A 59 7.01 1.02 16.16
CA GLU A 59 8.46 1.23 16.25
C GLU A 59 8.76 2.59 16.89
N GLY A 60 8.06 3.65 16.51
CA GLY A 60 8.23 4.98 17.10
C GLY A 60 7.86 5.11 18.59
N GLU A 61 7.10 4.17 19.15
CA GLU A 61 6.78 4.12 20.59
C GLU A 61 7.85 3.38 21.41
N ILE A 62 8.71 2.58 20.76
CA ILE A 62 9.72 1.74 21.44
C ILE A 62 11.08 2.45 21.55
N TYR A 63 11.31 3.54 20.80
CA TYR A 63 12.53 4.35 20.82
C TYR A 63 12.29 5.73 21.43
#